data_AF-M2B6F7-F1
#
_entry.id   AF-M2B6F7-F1
#
_cell.length_a   1.000
_cell.length_b   1.000
_cell.length_c   1.000
_cell.angle_alpha   90.00
_cell.angle_beta   90.00
_cell.angle_gamma   90.00
#
_symmetry.space_group_name_H-M   'P 1'
#
loop_
_entity.id
_entity.type
_entity.pdbx_description
1 polymer ?
#
loop_
_entity_poly.entity_id
_entity_poly.type
_entity_poly.pdbx_seq_one_letter_code
_entity_poly.pdbx_strand_id
1 'polypeptide(L)'
;MLPSLNAQELADVAGKTELKGKRVFYASHSLMWYVPDQLQELATAQGIKDHWLVGLQKIGASRTLQHWQLPEDTNQAKKALKRGDVDVFVMSPIHFPDEGVENFIQLGLKHNPQMRFLIQLSWGGGDIDNQDFPEGAWEVPDRNKTPEQLAQMNIRNIRAGETQVDALNEKYGNGKDIVFLIPTSQAAAELRSRIFKNEVPGLEKQDELFVDPAHPSAPLEALNTYLHFAVLYQHSPVGLPATQELNQADRPLWNGAFARTLQEIAWQTAQQYPRSGLSKIDEEKESTALDAPEPTDYPALEFVYTADIKIGEALDFGEVAAGKRRIIPIVGGKFRGPDIQGVVVPGGVDWNLSRSDGATEADATYFLRTDDGVLIRVSNFGVGAPPSGLRFTTPRFVAPVGKYDWLNQSTFVGTLDVDWNRESPIRLRVFRVRVQESP
;
A
#
# COMPACT_ATOMS: atom_id res chain seq x y z
N MET A 1 4.47 -5.56 -0.77
CA MET A 1 4.15 -4.14 -0.98
C MET A 1 3.30 -4.08 -2.23
N LEU A 2 2.03 -3.70 -2.12
CA LEU A 2 1.22 -3.39 -3.29
C LEU A 2 1.64 -1.99 -3.76
N PRO A 3 1.92 -1.77 -5.05
CA PRO A 3 2.36 -0.48 -5.56
C PRO A 3 1.25 0.57 -5.34
N SER A 4 1.62 1.78 -4.90
CA SER A 4 0.69 2.92 -4.78
C SER A 4 0.43 3.49 -6.17
N LEU A 5 -0.84 3.61 -6.56
CA LEU A 5 -1.25 4.21 -7.83
C LEU A 5 -1.14 5.75 -7.75
N ASN A 6 -0.61 6.39 -8.79
CA ASN A 6 -0.46 7.85 -8.83
C ASN A 6 -1.79 8.56 -9.16
N ALA A 7 -1.89 9.86 -8.84
CA ALA A 7 -3.13 10.63 -8.94
C ALA A 7 -3.70 10.77 -10.35
N GLN A 8 -2.86 10.62 -11.37
CA GLN A 8 -3.22 10.74 -12.79
C GLN A 8 -3.73 9.38 -13.33
N GLU A 9 -3.09 8.28 -12.95
CA GLU A 9 -3.50 6.90 -13.29
C GLU A 9 -4.91 6.58 -12.77
N LEU A 10 -5.23 7.07 -11.57
CA LEU A 10 -6.55 6.90 -10.95
C LEU A 10 -7.66 7.69 -11.66
N ALA A 11 -7.31 8.82 -12.29
CA ALA A 11 -8.22 9.64 -13.07
C ALA A 11 -8.47 9.07 -14.48
N ASP A 12 -7.51 8.34 -15.05
CA ASP A 12 -7.67 7.70 -16.36
C ASP A 12 -8.42 6.36 -16.29
N VAL A 13 -8.30 5.62 -15.17
CA VAL A 13 -9.15 4.45 -14.87
C VAL A 13 -10.61 4.86 -14.61
N ALA A 14 -10.84 6.08 -14.11
CA ALA A 14 -12.18 6.60 -13.85
C ALA A 14 -13.05 6.64 -15.12
N GLY A 15 -12.47 6.75 -16.31
CA GLY A 15 -13.25 6.81 -17.54
C GLY A 15 -14.06 8.11 -17.64
N LYS A 16 -14.09 8.70 -18.84
CA LYS A 16 -14.81 9.94 -19.14
C LYS A 16 -16.34 9.76 -19.22
N THR A 17 -16.90 8.81 -18.46
CA THR A 17 -18.32 8.49 -18.48
C THR A 17 -18.96 9.06 -17.21
N GLU A 18 -19.96 9.92 -17.38
CA GLU A 18 -20.77 10.41 -16.27
C GLU A 18 -21.38 9.19 -15.54
N LEU A 19 -20.98 8.98 -14.28
CA LEU A 19 -21.47 7.87 -13.47
C LEU A 19 -22.95 8.08 -13.17
N LYS A 20 -23.77 7.08 -13.54
CA LYS A 20 -25.20 7.09 -13.21
C LYS A 20 -25.40 6.66 -11.76
N GLY A 21 -26.19 7.43 -11.04
CA GLY A 21 -26.66 7.14 -9.70
C GLY A 21 -27.46 5.84 -9.60
N LYS A 22 -27.57 5.37 -8.38
CA LYS A 22 -28.24 4.11 -8.03
C LYS A 22 -29.30 4.38 -6.98
N ARG A 23 -30.46 3.74 -7.12
CA ARG A 23 -31.47 3.65 -6.07
C ARG A 23 -31.12 2.46 -5.18
N VAL A 24 -30.60 2.71 -3.99
CA VAL A 24 -29.99 1.69 -3.14
C VAL A 24 -30.85 1.45 -1.91
N PHE A 25 -31.06 0.18 -1.56
CA PHE A 25 -31.67 -0.19 -0.29
C PHE A 25 -30.68 -1.02 0.54
N TYR A 26 -30.61 -0.74 1.84
CA TYR A 26 -29.74 -1.45 2.78
C TYR A 26 -30.57 -2.25 3.79
N ALA A 27 -30.28 -3.55 3.94
CA ALA A 27 -30.79 -4.39 5.02
C ALA A 27 -29.60 -4.89 5.85
N SER A 28 -29.38 -4.30 7.02
CA SER A 28 -28.10 -4.43 7.70
C SER A 28 -28.11 -4.25 9.21
N HIS A 29 -26.96 -4.57 9.82
CA HIS A 29 -26.63 -4.32 11.21
C HIS A 29 -25.61 -3.18 11.37
N SER A 30 -25.26 -2.92 12.63
CA SER A 30 -24.48 -1.76 13.08
C SER A 30 -23.10 -1.60 12.45
N LEU A 31 -22.51 -2.65 11.86
CA LEU A 31 -21.21 -2.56 11.17
C LEU A 31 -21.30 -1.89 9.79
N MET A 32 -22.51 -1.48 9.35
CA MET A 32 -22.76 -0.86 8.05
C MET A 32 -23.75 0.32 8.10
N TRP A 33 -24.28 0.71 9.27
CA TRP A 33 -25.33 1.74 9.34
C TRP A 33 -24.89 3.16 8.95
N TYR A 34 -23.59 3.45 8.98
CA TYR A 34 -22.99 4.73 8.57
C TYR A 34 -22.80 4.85 7.06
N VAL A 35 -22.66 3.71 6.36
CA VAL A 35 -22.33 3.68 4.93
C VAL A 35 -23.32 4.47 4.06
N PRO A 36 -24.65 4.38 4.24
CA PRO A 36 -25.58 5.04 3.32
C PRO A 36 -25.43 6.57 3.29
N ASP A 37 -25.24 7.20 4.45
CA ASP A 37 -25.11 8.66 4.55
C ASP A 37 -23.75 9.09 3.98
N GLN A 38 -22.65 8.43 4.39
CA GLN A 38 -21.31 8.74 3.86
C GLN A 38 -21.21 8.47 2.35
N LEU A 39 -21.85 7.41 1.83
CA LEU A 39 -21.86 7.11 0.40
C LEU A 39 -22.61 8.17 -0.40
N GLN A 40 -23.70 8.73 0.13
CA GLN A 40 -24.42 9.83 -0.49
C GLN A 40 -23.54 11.08 -0.62
N GLU A 41 -22.71 11.36 0.40
CA GLU A 41 -21.73 12.46 0.35
C GLU A 41 -20.68 12.22 -0.73
N LEU A 42 -20.08 11.02 -0.77
CA LEU A 42 -19.10 10.66 -1.78
C LEU A 42 -19.67 10.70 -3.20
N ALA A 43 -20.89 10.19 -3.39
CA ALA A 43 -21.59 10.25 -4.67
C ALA A 43 -21.83 11.70 -5.12
N THR A 44 -22.24 12.57 -4.20
CA THR A 44 -22.44 14.00 -4.47
C THR A 44 -21.12 14.68 -4.84
N ALA A 45 -20.04 14.39 -4.13
CA ALA A 45 -18.71 14.93 -4.41
C ALA A 45 -18.17 14.49 -5.79
N GLN A 46 -18.48 13.26 -6.21
CA GLN A 46 -18.15 12.74 -7.53
C GLN A 46 -19.07 13.29 -8.64
N GLY A 47 -20.08 14.09 -8.31
CA GLY A 47 -21.04 14.65 -9.27
C GLY A 47 -22.15 13.69 -9.69
N ILE A 48 -22.40 12.62 -8.94
CA ILE A 48 -23.46 11.63 -9.20
C ILE A 48 -24.78 12.17 -8.64
N LYS A 49 -25.57 12.83 -9.50
CA LYS A 49 -26.75 13.63 -9.10
C LYS A 49 -28.00 12.81 -8.78
N ASP A 50 -28.08 11.57 -9.26
CA ASP A 50 -29.26 10.69 -9.17
C ASP A 50 -29.04 9.47 -8.26
N HIS A 51 -28.02 9.50 -7.39
CA HIS A 51 -27.92 8.52 -6.31
C HIS A 51 -29.03 8.78 -5.28
N TRP A 52 -29.69 7.72 -4.84
CA TRP A 52 -30.84 7.82 -3.95
C TRP A 52 -30.90 6.65 -2.96
N LEU A 53 -30.94 6.97 -1.67
CA LEU A 53 -31.24 6.00 -0.62
C LEU A 53 -32.76 5.68 -0.60
N VAL A 54 -33.13 4.51 -1.10
CA VAL A 54 -34.53 4.03 -1.08
C VAL A 54 -34.98 3.70 0.34
N GLY A 55 -34.06 3.20 1.16
CA GLY A 55 -34.31 2.92 2.56
C GLY A 55 -33.22 2.11 3.23
N LEU A 56 -33.32 2.04 4.55
CA LEU A 56 -32.36 1.36 5.42
C LEU A 56 -33.14 0.62 6.52
N GLN A 57 -33.15 -0.71 6.46
CA GLN A 57 -33.74 -1.56 7.48
C GLN A 57 -32.66 -2.00 8.47
N LYS A 58 -32.78 -1.55 9.73
CA LYS A 58 -31.78 -1.74 10.80
C LYS A 58 -32.21 -2.82 11.80
N ILE A 59 -31.39 -3.85 11.98
CA ILE A 59 -31.51 -4.80 13.10
C ILE A 59 -30.10 -5.02 13.67
N GLY A 60 -29.90 -4.83 14.97
CA GLY A 60 -28.59 -5.01 15.60
C GLY A 60 -28.16 -6.47 15.60
N ALA A 61 -26.87 -6.72 15.39
CA ALA A 61 -26.27 -8.05 15.42
C ALA A 61 -27.08 -9.12 14.65
N SER A 62 -27.49 -8.81 13.42
CA SER A 62 -28.50 -9.58 12.69
C SER A 62 -27.97 -10.45 11.55
N ARG A 63 -28.69 -11.53 11.32
CA ARG A 63 -28.75 -12.29 10.08
C ARG A 63 -29.61 -11.59 9.04
N THR A 64 -29.32 -11.79 7.76
CA THR A 64 -30.22 -11.33 6.68
C THR A 64 -31.59 -12.02 6.76
N LEU A 65 -31.64 -13.28 7.20
CA LEU A 65 -32.89 -13.99 7.43
C LEU A 65 -33.82 -13.28 8.42
N GLN A 66 -33.27 -12.64 9.46
CA GLN A 66 -34.08 -11.89 10.42
C GLN A 66 -34.72 -10.64 9.77
N HIS A 67 -34.01 -9.99 8.84
CA HIS A 67 -34.58 -8.91 8.03
C HIS A 67 -35.72 -9.42 7.14
N TRP A 68 -35.60 -10.62 6.58
CA TRP A 68 -36.65 -11.24 5.78
C TRP A 68 -37.89 -11.59 6.62
N GLN A 69 -37.69 -12.07 7.85
CA GLN A 69 -38.74 -12.54 8.74
C GLN A 69 -39.54 -11.44 9.44
N LEU A 70 -39.13 -10.17 9.32
CA LEU A 70 -39.94 -9.06 9.84
C LEU A 70 -41.38 -9.14 9.27
N PRO A 71 -42.40 -8.88 10.11
CA PRO A 71 -43.80 -8.79 9.68
C PRO A 71 -43.99 -7.87 8.46
N GLU A 72 -44.88 -8.22 7.54
CA GLU A 72 -45.06 -7.51 6.25
C GLU A 72 -45.36 -6.01 6.40
N ASP A 73 -46.06 -5.63 7.47
CA ASP A 73 -46.40 -4.24 7.80
C ASP A 73 -45.20 -3.43 8.30
N THR A 74 -44.15 -4.07 8.80
CA THR A 74 -42.92 -3.42 9.29
C THR A 74 -41.70 -3.67 8.40
N ASN A 75 -41.78 -4.62 7.47
CA ASN A 75 -40.69 -5.00 6.56
C ASN A 75 -40.51 -3.99 5.42
N GLN A 76 -39.69 -2.96 5.66
CA GLN A 76 -39.39 -1.92 4.69
C GLN A 76 -38.67 -2.46 3.46
N ALA A 77 -37.80 -3.47 3.62
CA ALA A 77 -37.08 -4.09 2.53
C ALA A 77 -38.03 -4.75 1.52
N LYS A 78 -38.96 -5.58 1.99
CA LYS A 78 -39.96 -6.22 1.11
C LYS A 78 -40.86 -5.19 0.43
N LYS A 79 -41.26 -4.13 1.15
CA LYS A 79 -42.08 -3.05 0.57
C LYS A 79 -41.34 -2.35 -0.55
N ALA A 80 -40.06 -2.00 -0.36
CA ALA A 80 -39.24 -1.36 -1.39
C ALA A 80 -39.06 -2.27 -2.61
N LEU A 81 -38.68 -3.53 -2.41
CA LEU A 81 -38.50 -4.48 -3.51
C LEU A 81 -39.79 -4.69 -4.33
N LYS A 82 -40.95 -4.78 -3.67
CA LYS A 82 -42.25 -4.92 -4.36
C LYS A 82 -42.62 -3.69 -5.21
N ARG A 83 -42.12 -2.49 -4.89
CA ARG A 83 -42.33 -1.29 -5.72
C ARG A 83 -41.51 -1.32 -7.01
N GLY A 84 -40.44 -2.13 -7.08
CA GLY A 84 -39.55 -2.20 -8.24
C GLY A 84 -38.64 -0.99 -8.41
N ASP A 85 -38.50 -0.16 -7.37
CA ASP A 85 -37.73 1.09 -7.40
C ASP A 85 -36.30 0.97 -6.84
N VAL A 86 -35.82 -0.25 -6.62
CA VAL A 86 -34.46 -0.55 -6.12
C VAL A 86 -33.59 -1.05 -7.27
N ASP A 87 -32.44 -0.42 -7.50
CA ASP A 87 -31.43 -0.84 -8.48
C ASP A 87 -30.37 -1.75 -7.85
N VAL A 88 -30.02 -1.48 -6.59
CA VAL A 88 -29.02 -2.22 -5.83
C VAL A 88 -29.54 -2.52 -4.42
N PHE A 89 -29.53 -3.79 -4.04
CA PHE A 89 -29.92 -4.22 -2.69
C PHE A 89 -28.69 -4.71 -1.93
N VAL A 90 -28.35 -4.02 -0.84
CA VAL A 90 -27.14 -4.26 -0.04
C VAL A 90 -27.49 -4.98 1.25
N MET A 91 -26.80 -6.08 1.52
CA MET A 91 -27.00 -6.94 2.69
C MET A 91 -25.70 -7.12 3.47
N SER A 92 -25.80 -7.42 4.75
CA SER A 92 -24.65 -7.79 5.59
C SER A 92 -25.05 -8.93 6.52
N PRO A 93 -25.01 -10.19 6.06
CA PRO A 93 -25.13 -11.35 6.94
C PRO A 93 -23.94 -11.38 7.91
N ILE A 94 -24.21 -11.62 9.20
CA ILE A 94 -23.14 -11.91 10.15
C ILE A 94 -22.44 -13.20 9.79
N HIS A 95 -23.20 -14.29 9.66
CA HIS A 95 -22.67 -15.61 9.34
C HIS A 95 -23.26 -16.17 8.04
N PHE A 96 -22.54 -17.09 7.39
CA PHE A 96 -22.92 -17.71 6.13
C PHE A 96 -22.99 -19.24 6.23
N PRO A 97 -23.87 -19.91 5.47
CA PRO A 97 -24.85 -19.33 4.56
C PRO A 97 -26.02 -18.67 5.32
N ASP A 98 -26.69 -17.74 4.64
CA ASP A 98 -27.88 -17.08 5.17
C ASP A 98 -29.04 -17.16 4.17
N GLU A 99 -30.11 -17.87 4.54
CA GLU A 99 -31.27 -18.12 3.68
C GLU A 99 -32.02 -16.83 3.32
N GLY A 100 -31.88 -15.77 4.13
CA GLY A 100 -32.45 -14.47 3.83
C GLY A 100 -31.91 -13.85 2.55
N VAL A 101 -30.65 -14.15 2.21
CA VAL A 101 -30.01 -13.64 0.99
C VAL A 101 -30.76 -14.11 -0.25
N GLU A 102 -31.01 -15.42 -0.36
CA GLU A 102 -31.73 -16.00 -1.50
C GLU A 102 -33.18 -15.48 -1.56
N ASN A 103 -33.84 -15.37 -0.42
CA ASN A 103 -35.22 -14.87 -0.36
C ASN A 103 -35.35 -13.44 -0.90
N PHE A 104 -34.44 -12.54 -0.52
CA PHE A 104 -34.43 -11.18 -1.05
C PHE A 104 -34.03 -11.14 -2.53
N ILE A 105 -33.13 -12.02 -2.99
CA ILE A 105 -32.80 -12.14 -4.41
C ILE A 105 -34.02 -12.52 -5.24
N GLN A 106 -34.74 -13.57 -4.86
CA GLN A 106 -35.95 -14.00 -5.56
C GLN A 106 -37.01 -12.90 -5.61
N LEU A 107 -37.26 -12.21 -4.48
CA LEU A 107 -38.23 -11.13 -4.42
C LEU A 107 -37.79 -9.95 -5.29
N GLY A 108 -36.52 -9.57 -5.22
CA GLY A 108 -35.95 -8.48 -6.01
C GLY A 108 -36.07 -8.73 -7.51
N LEU A 109 -35.58 -9.88 -7.99
CA LEU A 109 -35.60 -10.25 -9.41
C LEU A 109 -37.02 -10.37 -9.98
N LYS A 110 -38.01 -10.74 -9.15
CA LYS A 110 -39.42 -10.77 -9.55
C LYS A 110 -39.95 -9.38 -9.96
N HIS A 111 -39.45 -8.32 -9.34
CA HIS A 111 -39.93 -6.94 -9.55
C HIS A 111 -38.96 -6.05 -10.34
N ASN A 112 -37.66 -6.34 -10.30
CA ASN A 112 -36.63 -5.72 -11.11
C ASN A 112 -35.61 -6.79 -11.59
N PRO A 113 -35.74 -7.31 -12.81
CA PRO A 113 -34.83 -8.32 -13.35
C PRO A 113 -33.39 -7.83 -13.59
N GLN A 114 -33.13 -6.52 -13.53
CA GLN A 114 -31.80 -5.92 -13.73
C GLN A 114 -31.10 -5.58 -12.40
N MET A 115 -31.69 -5.93 -11.27
CA MET A 115 -31.18 -5.55 -9.95
C MET A 115 -29.83 -6.23 -9.66
N ARG A 116 -28.93 -5.49 -9.02
CA ARG A 116 -27.68 -6.03 -8.46
C ARG A 116 -27.84 -6.23 -6.96
N PHE A 117 -27.16 -7.23 -6.43
CA PHE A 117 -27.13 -7.53 -5.00
C PHE A 117 -25.70 -7.42 -4.51
N LEU A 118 -25.47 -6.64 -3.46
CA LEU A 118 -24.15 -6.52 -2.85
C LEU A 118 -24.20 -7.06 -1.43
N ILE A 119 -23.20 -7.83 -1.05
CA ILE A 119 -23.13 -8.47 0.27
C ILE A 119 -21.82 -8.09 0.94
N GLN A 120 -21.90 -7.43 2.09
CA GLN A 120 -20.74 -7.14 2.92
C GLN A 120 -20.24 -8.41 3.63
N LEU A 121 -18.97 -8.76 3.39
CA LEU A 121 -18.24 -9.72 4.21
C LEU A 121 -17.72 -9.00 5.45
N SER A 122 -18.58 -8.87 6.46
CA SER A 122 -18.23 -8.20 7.71
C SER A 122 -17.10 -8.93 8.45
N TRP A 123 -16.22 -8.16 9.10
CA TRP A 123 -15.29 -8.70 10.09
C TRP A 123 -16.05 -9.27 11.30
N GLY A 124 -15.39 -10.10 12.10
CA GLY A 124 -15.95 -10.62 13.34
C GLY A 124 -15.70 -9.70 14.53
N GLY A 125 -16.74 -9.43 15.31
CA GLY A 125 -16.61 -8.78 16.62
C GLY A 125 -15.74 -9.62 17.55
N GLY A 126 -14.91 -9.00 18.38
CA GLY A 126 -13.98 -9.74 19.24
C GLY A 126 -12.88 -10.49 18.48
N ASP A 127 -12.64 -10.15 17.21
CA ASP A 127 -11.69 -10.85 16.32
C ASP A 127 -12.02 -12.36 16.12
N ILE A 128 -13.28 -12.76 16.28
CA ILE A 128 -13.73 -14.12 16.00
C ILE A 128 -13.91 -14.38 14.49
N ASP A 129 -14.02 -15.65 14.12
CA ASP A 129 -14.64 -16.01 12.85
C ASP A 129 -16.16 -15.94 13.03
N ASN A 130 -16.88 -15.26 12.14
CA ASN A 130 -18.32 -15.06 12.32
C ASN A 130 -19.13 -16.37 12.29
N GLN A 131 -18.55 -17.50 11.87
CA GLN A 131 -19.16 -18.81 12.05
C GLN A 131 -19.34 -19.21 13.52
N ASP A 132 -18.61 -18.57 14.44
CA ASP A 132 -18.71 -18.82 15.89
C ASP A 132 -19.67 -17.84 16.58
N PHE A 133 -20.23 -16.88 15.85
CA PHE A 133 -21.15 -15.90 16.43
C PHE A 133 -22.38 -16.59 17.06
N PRO A 134 -22.84 -16.18 18.26
CA PRO A 134 -22.42 -15.00 19.04
C PRO A 134 -21.27 -15.24 20.04
N GLU A 135 -20.69 -16.43 20.09
CA GLU A 135 -19.65 -16.77 21.07
C GLU A 135 -18.39 -15.91 20.84
N GLY A 136 -17.91 -15.24 21.89
CA GLY A 136 -16.73 -14.36 21.83
C GLY A 136 -16.92 -13.00 21.14
N ALA A 137 -18.07 -12.73 20.50
CA ALA A 137 -18.28 -11.54 19.66
C ALA A 137 -18.16 -10.20 20.42
N TRP A 138 -18.31 -10.24 21.75
CA TRP A 138 -18.31 -9.07 22.63
C TRP A 138 -17.10 -9.04 23.58
N GLU A 139 -16.17 -9.98 23.44
CA GLU A 139 -14.93 -9.99 24.21
C GLU A 139 -13.93 -9.02 23.59
N VAL A 140 -13.25 -8.23 24.42
CA VAL A 140 -12.19 -7.31 23.94
C VAL A 140 -10.96 -8.16 23.58
N PRO A 141 -10.57 -8.26 22.30
CA PRO A 141 -9.48 -9.13 21.89
C PRO A 141 -8.12 -8.44 22.03
N ASP A 142 -7.04 -9.21 22.08
CA ASP A 142 -5.72 -8.68 21.74
C ASP A 142 -5.65 -8.41 20.24
N ARG A 143 -5.66 -7.13 19.86
CA ARG A 143 -5.63 -6.71 18.46
C ARG A 143 -4.24 -6.61 17.87
N ASN A 144 -3.17 -6.80 18.63
CA ASN A 144 -1.81 -6.76 18.09
C ASN A 144 -1.47 -8.03 17.32
N LYS A 145 -2.01 -8.16 16.10
CA LYS A 145 -1.89 -9.35 15.26
C LYS A 145 -0.90 -9.14 14.11
N THR A 146 -0.07 -10.14 13.81
CA THR A 146 0.82 -10.10 12.64
C THR A 146 0.02 -10.22 11.34
N PRO A 147 0.58 -9.82 10.18
CA PRO A 147 -0.07 -10.02 8.88
C PRO A 147 -0.50 -11.47 8.62
N GLU A 148 0.29 -12.46 9.06
CA GLU A 148 -0.03 -13.88 8.90
C GLU A 148 -1.25 -14.27 9.74
N GLN A 149 -1.37 -13.75 10.96
CA GLN A 149 -2.54 -13.98 11.82
C GLN A 149 -3.78 -13.30 11.23
N LEU A 150 -3.65 -12.06 10.76
CA LEU A 150 -4.73 -11.29 10.12
C LEU A 150 -5.24 -11.98 8.85
N ALA A 151 -4.34 -12.57 8.05
CA ALA A 151 -4.71 -13.33 6.86
C ALA A 151 -5.54 -14.59 7.14
N GLN A 152 -5.49 -15.12 8.37
CA GLN A 152 -6.30 -16.29 8.77
C GLN A 152 -7.64 -15.92 9.40
N MET A 153 -7.88 -14.65 9.71
CA MET A 153 -9.10 -14.23 10.37
C MET A 153 -10.32 -14.41 9.48
N ASN A 154 -11.43 -14.89 10.08
CA ASN A 154 -12.75 -14.96 9.46
C ASN A 154 -12.81 -15.84 8.18
N ILE A 155 -11.79 -16.68 7.94
CA ILE A 155 -11.65 -17.47 6.72
C ILE A 155 -12.83 -18.42 6.48
N ARG A 156 -13.40 -19.03 7.52
CA ARG A 156 -14.52 -19.98 7.33
C ARG A 156 -15.76 -19.24 6.90
N ASN A 157 -16.06 -18.11 7.54
CA ASN A 157 -17.19 -17.29 7.15
C ASN A 157 -17.04 -16.71 5.73
N ILE A 158 -15.83 -16.21 5.39
CA ILE A 158 -15.52 -15.72 4.04
C ILE A 158 -15.76 -16.81 3.00
N ARG A 159 -15.20 -18.01 3.19
CA ARG A 159 -15.38 -19.14 2.26
C ARG A 159 -16.84 -19.56 2.13
N ALA A 160 -17.61 -19.55 3.22
CA ALA A 160 -19.03 -19.84 3.18
C ALA A 160 -19.82 -18.79 2.40
N GLY A 161 -19.49 -17.49 2.57
CA GLY A 161 -20.08 -16.40 1.80
C GLY A 161 -19.76 -16.48 0.31
N GLU A 162 -18.49 -16.75 -0.02
CA GLU A 162 -18.05 -17.01 -1.40
C GLU A 162 -18.83 -18.16 -2.04
N THR A 163 -18.91 -19.30 -1.34
CA THR A 163 -19.64 -20.49 -1.81
C THR A 163 -21.12 -20.19 -2.03
N GLN A 164 -21.76 -19.45 -1.11
CA GLN A 164 -23.17 -19.09 -1.26
C GLN A 164 -23.39 -18.17 -2.47
N VAL A 165 -22.54 -17.16 -2.66
CA VAL A 165 -22.65 -16.22 -3.79
C VAL A 165 -22.44 -16.91 -5.12
N ASP A 166 -21.46 -17.81 -5.22
CA ASP A 166 -21.21 -18.58 -6.44
C ASP A 166 -22.44 -19.41 -6.82
N ALA A 167 -23.03 -20.11 -5.86
CA ALA A 167 -24.25 -20.91 -6.08
C ALA A 167 -25.45 -20.03 -6.47
N LEU A 168 -25.58 -18.83 -5.92
CA LEU A 168 -26.66 -17.90 -6.26
C LEU A 168 -26.49 -17.31 -7.67
N ASN A 169 -25.26 -16.96 -8.06
CA ASN A 169 -24.97 -16.48 -9.42
C ASN A 169 -25.18 -17.58 -10.46
N GLU A 170 -24.77 -18.82 -10.18
CA GLU A 170 -25.06 -19.97 -11.05
C GLU A 170 -26.57 -20.16 -11.23
N LYS A 171 -27.33 -20.09 -10.12
CA LYS A 171 -28.77 -20.36 -10.11
C LYS A 171 -29.62 -19.25 -10.73
N TYR A 172 -29.27 -17.99 -10.52
CA TYR A 172 -30.13 -16.84 -10.86
C TYR A 172 -29.52 -15.88 -11.89
N GLY A 173 -28.22 -15.99 -12.16
CA GLY A 173 -27.48 -15.03 -12.96
C GLY A 173 -27.63 -15.17 -14.48
N ASN A 174 -28.15 -16.31 -14.98
CA ASN A 174 -28.28 -16.60 -16.41
C ASN A 174 -26.97 -16.35 -17.21
N GLY A 175 -25.84 -16.81 -16.66
CA GLY A 175 -24.51 -16.63 -17.26
C GLY A 175 -23.86 -15.27 -16.99
N LYS A 176 -24.42 -14.46 -16.08
CA LYS A 176 -23.82 -13.21 -15.59
C LYS A 176 -23.89 -13.16 -14.06
N ASP A 177 -22.87 -12.57 -13.44
CA ASP A 177 -22.94 -12.30 -12.01
C ASP A 177 -23.95 -11.18 -11.72
N ILE A 178 -24.80 -11.42 -10.72
CA ILE A 178 -25.80 -10.45 -10.23
C ILE A 178 -25.64 -10.20 -8.73
N VAL A 179 -24.98 -11.11 -8.01
CA VAL A 179 -24.61 -11.02 -6.60
C VAL A 179 -23.10 -10.81 -6.51
N PHE A 180 -22.70 -9.78 -5.77
CA PHE A 180 -21.30 -9.40 -5.60
C PHE A 180 -20.96 -9.25 -4.13
N LEU A 181 -19.69 -9.46 -3.79
CA LEU A 181 -19.15 -9.37 -2.44
C LEU A 181 -18.37 -8.08 -2.24
N ILE A 182 -18.59 -7.44 -1.10
CA ILE A 182 -17.82 -6.30 -0.62
C ILE A 182 -16.83 -6.87 0.42
N PRO A 183 -15.52 -6.96 0.09
CA PRO A 183 -14.50 -7.68 0.87
C PRO A 183 -14.00 -6.88 2.08
N THR A 184 -14.92 -6.49 2.95
CA THR A 184 -14.64 -5.57 4.06
C THR A 184 -13.73 -6.19 5.13
N SER A 185 -13.91 -7.47 5.46
CA SER A 185 -13.02 -8.21 6.38
C SER A 185 -11.57 -8.24 5.85
N GLN A 186 -11.39 -8.35 4.54
CA GLN A 186 -10.09 -8.38 3.88
C GLN A 186 -9.45 -6.99 3.88
N ALA A 187 -10.22 -5.94 3.55
CA ALA A 187 -9.72 -4.56 3.61
C ALA A 187 -9.30 -4.17 5.03
N ALA A 188 -10.08 -4.57 6.04
CA ALA A 188 -9.74 -4.35 7.45
C ALA A 188 -8.44 -5.08 7.84
N ALA A 189 -8.26 -6.33 7.40
CA ALA A 189 -7.03 -7.10 7.63
C ALA A 189 -5.80 -6.46 6.96
N GLU A 190 -5.96 -5.91 5.74
CA GLU A 190 -4.88 -5.19 5.04
C GLU A 190 -4.51 -3.90 5.79
N LEU A 191 -5.49 -3.08 6.18
CA LEU A 191 -5.22 -1.86 6.96
C LEU A 191 -4.50 -2.19 8.28
N ARG A 192 -4.97 -3.20 9.01
CA ARG A 192 -4.31 -3.69 10.23
C ARG A 192 -2.89 -4.17 9.99
N SER A 193 -2.63 -4.83 8.86
CA SER A 193 -1.29 -5.29 8.47
C SER A 193 -0.35 -4.12 8.19
N ARG A 194 -0.84 -3.04 7.59
CA ARG A 194 -0.04 -1.81 7.37
C ARG A 194 0.23 -1.06 8.66
N ILE A 195 -0.74 -1.00 9.58
CA ILE A 195 -0.54 -0.44 10.93
C ILE A 195 0.56 -1.22 11.66
N PHE A 196 0.52 -2.56 11.64
CA PHE A 196 1.57 -3.40 12.24
C PHE A 196 2.98 -3.09 11.71
N LYS A 197 3.08 -2.75 10.42
CA LYS A 197 4.34 -2.41 9.75
C LYS A 197 4.74 -0.94 9.90
N ASN A 198 3.95 -0.12 10.58
CA ASN A 198 4.12 1.34 10.69
C ASN A 198 4.06 2.06 9.32
N GLU A 199 3.24 1.55 8.39
CA GLU A 199 3.10 2.09 7.02
C GLU A 199 1.95 3.12 6.90
N VAL A 200 1.22 3.40 7.99
CA VAL A 200 0.06 4.32 8.00
C VAL A 200 0.27 5.43 9.03
N PRO A 201 0.96 6.54 8.68
CA PRO A 201 1.13 7.67 9.58
C PRO A 201 -0.22 8.17 10.12
N GLY A 202 -0.34 8.30 11.45
CA GLY A 202 -1.59 8.69 12.12
C GLY A 202 -2.38 7.53 12.73
N LEU A 203 -1.98 6.27 12.50
CA LEU A 203 -2.49 5.10 13.21
C LEU A 203 -1.31 4.31 13.78
N GLU A 204 -1.23 4.22 15.11
CA GLU A 204 -0.15 3.53 15.81
C GLU A 204 -0.55 2.12 16.25
N LYS A 205 -1.83 1.92 16.55
CA LYS A 205 -2.35 0.63 17.04
C LYS A 205 -3.53 0.16 16.22
N GLN A 206 -3.58 -1.15 15.95
CA GLN A 206 -4.71 -1.79 15.26
C GLN A 206 -6.04 -1.58 16.00
N ASP A 207 -5.98 -1.37 17.32
CA ASP A 207 -7.15 -1.11 18.17
C ASP A 207 -7.79 0.26 17.94
N GLU A 208 -7.05 1.23 17.38
CA GLU A 208 -7.62 2.54 17.02
C GLU A 208 -8.68 2.45 15.91
N LEU A 209 -8.79 1.31 15.22
CA LEU A 209 -9.81 1.06 14.19
C LEU A 209 -11.19 0.71 14.77
N PHE A 210 -11.31 0.56 16.09
CA PHE A 210 -12.53 0.12 16.73
C PHE A 210 -12.87 1.00 17.93
N VAL A 211 -14.17 1.22 18.16
CA VAL A 211 -14.66 1.94 19.36
C VAL A 211 -15.03 1.00 20.49
N ASP A 212 -15.29 -0.27 20.16
CA ASP A 212 -15.59 -1.36 21.08
C ASP A 212 -15.16 -2.71 20.45
N PRO A 213 -15.49 -3.89 21.00
CA PRO A 213 -15.09 -5.18 20.41
C PRO A 213 -15.43 -5.37 18.93
N ALA A 214 -16.46 -4.71 18.40
CA ALA A 214 -16.95 -4.94 17.04
C ALA A 214 -17.08 -3.67 16.20
N HIS A 215 -17.51 -2.55 16.78
CA HIS A 215 -17.89 -1.38 16.01
C HIS A 215 -16.67 -0.60 15.51
N PRO A 216 -16.72 -0.14 14.25
CA PRO A 216 -15.61 0.59 13.63
C PRO A 216 -15.47 2.00 14.22
N SER A 217 -14.25 2.52 14.20
CA SER A 217 -13.98 3.95 14.35
C SER A 217 -13.90 4.63 12.97
N ALA A 218 -13.79 5.95 12.94
CA ALA A 218 -13.85 6.75 11.70
C ALA A 218 -12.92 6.27 10.55
N PRO A 219 -11.66 5.84 10.77
CA PRO A 219 -10.83 5.29 9.71
C PRO A 219 -11.37 3.99 9.09
N LEU A 220 -11.92 3.08 9.92
CA LEU A 220 -12.48 1.83 9.42
C LEU A 220 -13.84 2.05 8.75
N GLU A 221 -14.63 3.00 9.25
CA GLU A 221 -15.85 3.46 8.58
C GLU A 221 -15.55 4.03 7.18
N ALA A 222 -14.59 4.96 7.10
CA ALA A 222 -14.17 5.56 5.83
C ALA A 222 -13.67 4.50 4.83
N LEU A 223 -12.80 3.60 5.28
CA LEU A 223 -12.31 2.49 4.45
C LEU A 223 -13.47 1.64 3.91
N ASN A 224 -14.43 1.26 4.77
CA ASN A 224 -15.57 0.47 4.34
C ASN A 224 -16.44 1.25 3.34
N THR A 225 -16.71 2.54 3.58
CA THR A 225 -17.49 3.37 2.66
C THR A 225 -16.81 3.50 1.29
N TYR A 226 -15.48 3.69 1.21
CA TYR A 226 -14.77 3.69 -0.07
C TYR A 226 -14.86 2.35 -0.78
N LEU A 227 -14.84 1.24 -0.04
CA LEU A 227 -14.99 -0.10 -0.60
C LEU A 227 -16.41 -0.32 -1.15
N HIS A 228 -17.43 0.15 -0.45
CA HIS A 228 -18.81 0.18 -0.93
C HIS A 228 -18.95 1.02 -2.20
N PHE A 229 -18.35 2.21 -2.23
CA PHE A 229 -18.31 3.06 -3.43
C PHE A 229 -17.70 2.29 -4.61
N ALA A 230 -16.53 1.67 -4.40
CA ALA A 230 -15.81 0.93 -5.43
C ALA A 230 -16.64 -0.19 -6.05
N VAL A 231 -17.26 -1.02 -5.22
CA VAL A 231 -18.05 -2.18 -5.68
C VAL A 231 -19.40 -1.75 -6.27
N LEU A 232 -20.05 -0.75 -5.68
CA LEU A 232 -21.35 -0.28 -6.14
C LEU A 232 -21.27 0.41 -7.50
N TYR A 233 -20.32 1.32 -7.66
CA TYR A 233 -20.12 2.07 -8.90
C TYR A 233 -19.17 1.42 -9.89
N GLN A 234 -18.44 0.38 -9.47
CA GLN A 234 -17.41 -0.26 -10.30
C GLN A 234 -16.37 0.77 -10.74
N HIS A 235 -15.93 1.62 -9.80
CA HIS A 235 -15.16 2.82 -10.07
C HIS A 235 -14.21 3.15 -8.92
N SER A 236 -13.05 3.75 -9.23
CA SER A 236 -12.05 4.05 -8.21
C SER A 236 -12.57 5.08 -7.19
N PRO A 237 -12.45 4.82 -5.87
CA PRO A 237 -12.72 5.80 -4.84
C PRO A 237 -11.55 6.78 -4.63
N VAL A 238 -10.40 6.60 -5.32
CA VAL A 238 -9.23 7.44 -5.07
C VAL A 238 -9.41 8.84 -5.66
N GLY A 239 -9.12 9.85 -4.86
CA GLY A 239 -9.35 11.25 -5.20
C GLY A 239 -10.68 11.80 -4.69
N LEU A 240 -11.55 10.94 -4.15
CA LEU A 240 -12.73 11.38 -3.39
C LEU A 240 -12.33 12.15 -2.13
N PRO A 241 -13.22 12.99 -1.58
CA PRO A 241 -12.97 13.64 -0.29
C PRO A 241 -12.95 12.62 0.86
N ALA A 242 -12.30 13.00 1.96
CA ALA A 242 -12.43 12.32 3.24
C ALA A 242 -13.89 12.36 3.73
N THR A 243 -14.34 11.29 4.39
CA THR A 243 -15.67 11.24 5.02
C THR A 243 -15.79 12.28 6.13
N GLN A 244 -17.02 12.71 6.45
CA GLN A 244 -17.27 13.72 7.45
C GLN A 244 -16.69 13.35 8.82
N GLU A 245 -16.89 12.12 9.26
CA GLU A 245 -16.43 11.59 10.54
C GLU A 245 -14.90 11.59 10.64
N LEU A 246 -14.22 11.31 9.52
CA LEU A 246 -12.76 11.36 9.47
C LEU A 246 -12.24 12.81 9.58
N ASN A 247 -12.92 13.76 8.94
CA ASN A 247 -12.57 15.19 9.02
C ASN A 247 -12.87 15.80 10.41
N GLN A 248 -13.86 15.26 11.13
CA GLN A 248 -14.24 15.74 12.46
C GLN A 248 -13.36 15.18 13.58
N ALA A 249 -12.60 14.12 13.31
CA ALA A 249 -11.65 13.60 14.27
C ALA A 249 -10.50 14.60 14.46
N ASP A 250 -10.32 15.09 15.69
CA ASP A 250 -9.25 16.02 16.07
C ASP A 250 -7.86 15.33 16.04
N ARG A 251 -7.41 14.99 14.83
CA ARG A 251 -6.21 14.17 14.54
C ARG A 251 -5.46 14.79 13.36
N PRO A 252 -4.39 15.58 13.61
CA PRO A 252 -3.69 16.33 12.55
C PRO A 252 -3.11 15.48 11.40
N LEU A 253 -2.77 14.22 11.67
CA LEU A 253 -2.25 13.29 10.66
C LEU A 253 -3.34 12.63 9.80
N TRP A 254 -4.62 12.73 10.19
CA TRP A 254 -5.76 12.21 9.42
C TRP A 254 -6.17 13.23 8.34
N ASN A 255 -5.21 13.61 7.51
CA ASN A 255 -5.36 14.58 6.44
C ASN A 255 -5.65 13.91 5.08
N GLY A 256 -5.61 14.66 3.97
CA GLY A 256 -5.89 14.13 2.63
C GLY A 256 -4.99 12.97 2.20
N ALA A 257 -3.73 12.92 2.64
CA ALA A 257 -2.83 11.79 2.34
C ALA A 257 -3.27 10.52 3.08
N PHE A 258 -3.72 10.66 4.33
CA PHE A 258 -4.28 9.54 5.10
C PHE A 258 -5.56 9.00 4.46
N ALA A 259 -6.49 9.89 4.07
CA ALA A 259 -7.71 9.50 3.37
C ALA A 259 -7.41 8.78 2.05
N ARG A 260 -6.42 9.27 1.29
CA ARG A 260 -5.94 8.62 0.06
C ARG A 260 -5.44 7.19 0.30
N THR A 261 -4.66 6.96 1.36
CA THR A 261 -4.22 5.60 1.73
C THR A 261 -5.41 4.66 1.94
N LEU A 262 -6.47 5.11 2.62
CA LEU A 262 -7.68 4.29 2.81
C LEU A 262 -8.40 4.01 1.48
N GLN A 263 -8.47 5.00 0.59
CA GLN A 263 -9.06 4.84 -0.76
C GLN A 263 -8.28 3.83 -1.59
N GLU A 264 -6.96 3.89 -1.57
CA GLU A 264 -6.08 2.95 -2.29
C GLU A 264 -6.23 1.52 -1.76
N ILE A 265 -6.29 1.33 -0.44
CA ILE A 265 -6.57 0.02 0.17
C ILE A 265 -7.92 -0.51 -0.30
N ALA A 266 -8.98 0.32 -0.26
CA ALA A 266 -10.31 -0.08 -0.72
C ALA A 266 -10.29 -0.51 -2.20
N TRP A 267 -9.68 0.31 -3.06
CA TRP A 267 -9.62 0.04 -4.49
C TRP A 267 -8.87 -1.25 -4.81
N GLN A 268 -7.66 -1.41 -4.27
CA GLN A 268 -6.83 -2.58 -4.50
C GLN A 268 -7.49 -3.85 -3.97
N THR A 269 -8.08 -3.79 -2.77
CA THR A 269 -8.80 -4.93 -2.20
C THR A 269 -9.97 -5.33 -3.10
N ALA A 270 -10.74 -4.37 -3.58
CA ALA A 270 -11.89 -4.65 -4.44
C ALA A 270 -11.45 -5.24 -5.80
N GLN A 271 -10.42 -4.69 -6.43
CA GLN A 271 -9.89 -5.19 -7.71
C GLN A 271 -9.31 -6.61 -7.63
N GLN A 272 -8.63 -6.93 -6.53
CA GLN A 272 -8.02 -8.23 -6.33
C GLN A 272 -9.03 -9.30 -5.90
N TYR A 273 -10.22 -8.90 -5.47
CA TYR A 273 -11.25 -9.80 -4.99
C TYR A 273 -12.23 -10.17 -6.13
N PRO A 274 -12.16 -11.38 -6.72
CA PRO A 274 -12.86 -11.69 -7.98
C PRO A 274 -14.38 -11.48 -7.93
N ARG A 275 -14.98 -11.68 -6.76
CA ARG A 275 -16.44 -11.58 -6.55
C ARG A 275 -16.92 -10.14 -6.30
N SER A 276 -16.04 -9.15 -6.36
CA SER A 276 -16.41 -7.73 -6.29
C SER A 276 -17.10 -7.24 -7.57
N GLY A 277 -16.96 -7.98 -8.67
CA GLY A 277 -17.47 -7.60 -9.99
C GLY A 277 -16.58 -6.60 -10.74
N LEU A 278 -15.52 -6.10 -10.11
CA LEU A 278 -14.53 -5.26 -10.78
C LEU A 278 -13.74 -6.12 -11.75
N SER A 279 -13.65 -5.67 -13.00
CA SER A 279 -12.71 -6.24 -13.95
C SER A 279 -11.31 -6.14 -13.35
N LYS A 280 -10.59 -7.26 -13.27
CA LYS A 280 -9.15 -7.23 -13.04
C LYS A 280 -8.56 -6.28 -14.07
N ILE A 281 -7.64 -5.42 -13.65
CA ILE A 281 -6.78 -4.74 -14.61
C ILE A 281 -6.07 -5.86 -15.37
N ASP A 282 -6.28 -5.94 -16.69
CA ASP A 282 -5.37 -6.68 -17.56
C ASP A 282 -4.00 -6.02 -17.32
N GLU A 283 -3.09 -6.68 -16.61
CA GLU A 283 -1.73 -6.17 -16.34
C GLU A 283 -1.02 -5.74 -17.64
N GLU A 284 -1.44 -6.28 -18.79
CA GLU A 284 -1.00 -5.87 -20.15
C GLU A 284 -1.47 -4.47 -20.59
N LYS A 285 -2.58 -3.92 -20.08
CA LYS A 285 -3.11 -2.61 -20.50
C LYS A 285 -2.58 -1.43 -19.69
N GLU A 286 -2.07 -1.67 -18.48
CA GLU A 286 -1.48 -0.63 -17.64
C GLU A 286 -0.08 -0.19 -18.13
N SER A 287 0.58 -1.04 -18.93
CA SER A 287 1.87 -0.76 -19.60
C SER A 287 1.85 0.41 -20.60
N THR A 288 0.71 1.05 -20.88
CA THR A 288 0.60 2.07 -21.93
C THR A 288 0.25 3.49 -21.46
N ALA A 289 0.12 3.71 -20.15
CA ALA A 289 -0.28 5.02 -19.61
C ALA A 289 0.85 5.83 -18.93
N LEU A 290 2.08 5.30 -18.90
CA LEU A 290 3.27 5.97 -18.39
C LEU A 290 4.37 5.99 -19.46
N ASP A 291 4.27 6.82 -20.49
CA ASP A 291 5.46 7.20 -21.27
C ASP A 291 6.23 8.32 -20.54
N ALA A 292 6.82 8.00 -19.39
CA ALA A 292 8.26 8.18 -19.34
C ALA A 292 8.79 6.90 -20.00
N PRO A 293 9.51 6.97 -21.14
CA PRO A 293 9.89 5.76 -21.86
C PRO A 293 10.50 4.78 -20.85
N GLU A 294 9.96 3.56 -20.78
CA GLU A 294 10.61 2.43 -20.11
C GLU A 294 12.10 2.58 -20.42
N PRO A 295 12.98 2.76 -19.41
CA PRO A 295 14.39 2.66 -19.68
C PRO A 295 14.54 1.30 -20.37
N THR A 296 14.98 1.29 -21.62
CA THR A 296 15.30 0.05 -22.33
C THR A 296 16.28 -0.81 -21.53
N ASP A 297 16.92 -0.18 -20.54
CA ASP A 297 18.00 -0.65 -19.73
C ASP A 297 17.79 -0.28 -18.25
N TYR A 298 17.48 -1.25 -17.38
CA TYR A 298 17.59 -1.07 -15.93
C TYR A 298 19.07 -1.08 -15.51
N PRO A 299 19.52 -0.20 -14.58
CA PRO A 299 20.90 -0.19 -14.14
C PRO A 299 21.23 -1.43 -13.31
N ALA A 300 22.14 -2.26 -13.80
CA ALA A 300 22.80 -3.34 -13.06
C ALA A 300 24.11 -2.85 -12.44
N LEU A 301 24.58 -3.55 -11.39
CA LEU A 301 25.86 -3.27 -10.74
C LEU A 301 26.85 -4.40 -11.05
N GLU A 302 27.89 -4.09 -11.81
CA GLU A 302 29.02 -4.98 -12.06
C GLU A 302 30.11 -4.69 -11.03
N PHE A 303 30.55 -5.70 -10.27
CA PHE A 303 31.63 -5.53 -9.30
C PHE A 303 32.97 -5.23 -9.99
N VAL A 304 33.66 -4.18 -9.53
CA VAL A 304 34.94 -3.74 -10.10
C VAL A 304 36.12 -4.11 -9.22
N TYR A 305 36.18 -3.60 -7.98
CA TYR A 305 37.24 -3.93 -7.04
C TYR A 305 36.81 -3.70 -5.59
N THR A 306 37.53 -4.32 -4.66
CA THR A 306 37.55 -3.92 -3.24
C THR A 306 38.87 -3.22 -2.92
N ALA A 307 38.81 -2.11 -2.21
CA ALA A 307 39.96 -1.39 -1.66
C ALA A 307 39.90 -1.42 -0.12
N ASP A 308 40.98 -1.87 0.50
CA ASP A 308 41.24 -1.66 1.92
C ASP A 308 42.19 -0.45 2.02
N ILE A 309 41.67 0.68 2.53
CA ILE A 309 42.33 1.98 2.55
C ILE A 309 42.86 2.27 3.96
N LYS A 310 44.12 2.67 4.01
CA LYS A 310 44.81 3.12 5.22
C LYS A 310 44.73 4.64 5.32
N ILE A 311 44.29 5.12 6.47
CA ILE A 311 44.20 6.55 6.78
C ILE A 311 45.17 6.94 7.89
N GLY A 312 45.61 8.19 7.87
CA GLY A 312 46.44 8.79 8.91
C GLY A 312 45.61 9.37 10.04
N GLU A 313 46.30 10.04 10.97
CA GLU A 313 45.66 10.81 12.02
C GLU A 313 44.84 11.96 11.42
N ALA A 314 43.58 12.05 11.82
CA ALA A 314 42.69 13.11 11.36
C ALA A 314 43.12 14.46 11.97
N LEU A 315 43.26 15.47 11.13
CA LEU A 315 43.51 16.83 11.58
C LEU A 315 42.16 17.51 11.85
N ASP A 316 42.01 18.07 13.05
CA ASP A 316 40.84 18.87 13.38
C ASP A 316 40.95 20.23 12.66
N PHE A 317 40.03 20.50 11.74
CA PHE A 317 39.93 21.80 11.07
C PHE A 317 39.06 22.77 11.89
N GLY A 318 38.23 22.25 12.80
CA GLY A 318 37.31 23.01 13.64
C GLY A 318 35.88 23.10 13.08
N GLU A 319 35.09 23.93 13.74
CA GLU A 319 33.69 24.21 13.36
C GLU A 319 33.63 25.22 12.21
N VAL A 320 32.80 24.91 11.20
CA VAL A 320 32.43 25.84 10.12
C VAL A 320 30.91 25.96 10.04
N ALA A 321 30.39 26.88 9.23
CA ALA A 321 28.94 27.11 9.11
C ALA A 321 28.12 25.85 8.78
N ALA A 322 28.74 24.88 8.08
CA ALA A 322 28.10 23.62 7.70
C ALA A 322 28.26 22.49 8.74
N GLY A 323 29.01 22.69 9.82
CA GLY A 323 29.30 21.69 10.86
C GLY A 323 30.79 21.50 11.13
N LYS A 324 31.15 20.42 11.83
CA LYS A 324 32.53 20.11 12.21
C LYS A 324 33.31 19.52 11.05
N ARG A 325 34.43 20.14 10.68
CA ARG A 325 35.27 19.73 9.55
C ARG A 325 36.53 19.00 10.05
N ARG A 326 36.89 17.91 9.35
CA ARG A 326 38.13 17.17 9.58
C ARG A 326 38.85 16.93 8.26
N ILE A 327 40.17 16.88 8.33
CA ILE A 327 41.04 16.48 7.23
C ILE A 327 41.54 15.08 7.54
N ILE A 328 41.17 14.08 6.76
CA ILE A 328 41.59 12.70 6.99
C ILE A 328 42.61 12.30 5.92
N PRO A 329 43.92 12.24 6.23
CA PRO A 329 44.93 11.85 5.26
C PRO A 329 44.75 10.40 4.80
N ILE A 330 44.84 10.15 3.50
CA ILE A 330 44.88 8.80 2.92
C ILE A 330 46.35 8.46 2.67
N VAL A 331 46.87 7.53 3.47
CA VAL A 331 48.32 7.25 3.58
C VAL A 331 48.72 5.93 2.96
N GLY A 332 47.79 5.20 2.35
CA GLY A 332 48.08 3.98 1.60
C GLY A 332 46.89 3.03 1.53
N GLY A 333 47.16 1.80 1.13
CA GLY A 333 46.13 0.76 1.01
C GLY A 333 46.41 -0.17 -0.16
N LYS A 334 45.53 -1.15 -0.33
CA LYS A 334 45.57 -2.10 -1.44
C LYS A 334 44.19 -2.23 -2.04
N PHE A 335 44.13 -2.49 -3.33
CA PHE A 335 42.87 -2.79 -4.00
C PHE A 335 43.02 -3.96 -4.96
N ARG A 336 41.95 -4.72 -5.13
CA ARG A 336 41.91 -5.89 -6.00
C ARG A 336 40.51 -6.14 -6.53
N GLY A 337 40.45 -6.48 -7.80
CA GLY A 337 39.27 -6.83 -8.56
C GLY A 337 39.63 -7.81 -9.69
N PRO A 338 38.64 -8.24 -10.50
CA PRO A 338 38.89 -9.17 -11.60
C PRO A 338 39.88 -8.62 -12.63
N ASP A 339 39.73 -7.35 -13.02
CA ASP A 339 40.50 -6.74 -14.13
C ASP A 339 41.44 -5.61 -13.67
N ILE A 340 41.51 -5.35 -12.37
CA ILE A 340 42.34 -4.27 -11.82
C ILE A 340 42.83 -4.60 -10.41
N GLN A 341 44.12 -4.39 -10.15
CA GLN A 341 44.71 -4.56 -8.83
C GLN A 341 45.93 -3.65 -8.64
N GLY A 342 46.27 -3.36 -7.39
CA GLY A 342 47.42 -2.53 -7.08
C GLY A 342 47.37 -1.93 -5.67
N VAL A 343 47.92 -0.73 -5.54
CA VAL A 343 48.06 -0.01 -4.27
C VAL A 343 47.38 1.36 -4.32
N VAL A 344 46.88 1.80 -3.17
CA VAL A 344 46.49 3.19 -2.96
C VAL A 344 47.76 3.97 -2.64
N VAL A 345 48.03 5.04 -3.39
CA VAL A 345 49.25 5.84 -3.23
C VAL A 345 49.05 6.83 -2.08
N PRO A 346 50.03 6.98 -1.17
CA PRO A 346 49.98 8.00 -0.13
C PRO A 346 49.89 9.42 -0.72
N GLY A 347 49.12 10.29 -0.07
CA GLY A 347 49.00 11.71 -0.43
C GLY A 347 47.59 12.16 -0.84
N GLY A 348 46.60 11.27 -0.73
CA GLY A 348 45.19 11.64 -0.82
C GLY A 348 44.64 12.20 0.48
N VAL A 349 43.41 12.71 0.44
CA VAL A 349 42.72 13.28 1.59
C VAL A 349 41.21 13.11 1.47
N ASP A 350 40.53 12.93 2.59
CA ASP A 350 39.07 13.08 2.73
C ASP A 350 38.74 14.35 3.53
N TRP A 351 37.99 15.25 2.89
CA TRP A 351 37.53 16.53 3.42
C TRP A 351 36.20 16.37 4.20
N ASN A 352 36.26 15.53 5.22
CA ASN A 352 35.11 15.02 5.96
C ASN A 352 34.33 16.11 6.71
N LEU A 353 33.00 16.06 6.63
CA LEU A 353 32.08 16.92 7.40
C LEU A 353 31.18 16.10 8.32
N SER A 354 31.06 16.52 9.57
CA SER A 354 29.99 16.11 10.47
C SER A 354 29.00 17.26 10.63
N ARG A 355 27.76 17.05 10.20
CA ARG A 355 26.69 18.06 10.13
C ARG A 355 25.86 18.09 11.41
N SER A 356 25.16 19.20 11.62
CA SER A 356 24.28 19.40 12.78
C SER A 356 23.02 18.52 12.76
N ASP A 357 22.59 18.05 11.58
CA ASP A 357 21.47 17.10 11.41
C ASP A 357 21.89 15.64 11.68
N GLY A 358 23.12 15.41 12.14
CA GLY A 358 23.69 14.09 12.38
C GLY A 358 24.25 13.41 11.14
N ALA A 359 24.13 14.01 9.94
CA ALA A 359 24.71 13.45 8.73
C ALA A 359 26.23 13.62 8.68
N THR A 360 26.88 12.70 7.97
CA THR A 360 28.31 12.75 7.68
C THR A 360 28.53 12.77 6.16
N GLU A 361 29.41 13.65 5.71
CA GLU A 361 29.85 13.73 4.31
C GLU A 361 31.31 13.29 4.20
N ALA A 362 31.60 12.46 3.20
CA ALA A 362 32.97 12.18 2.76
C ALA A 362 33.19 12.84 1.40
N ASP A 363 34.33 13.49 1.25
CA ASP A 363 34.78 14.11 0.00
C ASP A 363 36.26 13.82 -0.18
N ALA A 364 36.54 12.65 -0.74
CA ALA A 364 37.87 12.10 -0.84
C ALA A 364 38.48 12.27 -2.22
N THR A 365 39.71 12.78 -2.29
CA THR A 365 40.56 12.74 -3.50
C THR A 365 41.84 11.97 -3.20
N TYR A 366 42.11 10.92 -3.97
CA TYR A 366 43.29 10.06 -3.79
C TYR A 366 43.73 9.42 -5.11
N PHE A 367 44.79 8.61 -5.07
CA PHE A 367 45.38 8.00 -6.26
C PHE A 367 45.55 6.50 -6.10
N LEU A 368 45.31 5.76 -7.17
CA LEU A 368 45.61 4.34 -7.29
C LEU A 368 46.83 4.18 -8.21
N ARG A 369 47.70 3.22 -7.89
CA ARG A 369 48.74 2.73 -8.79
C ARG A 369 48.51 1.24 -9.03
N THR A 370 48.23 0.88 -10.28
CA THR A 370 48.08 -0.52 -10.68
C THR A 370 49.42 -1.25 -10.63
N ASP A 371 49.37 -2.58 -10.61
CA ASP A 371 50.57 -3.44 -10.60
C ASP A 371 51.44 -3.31 -11.86
N ASP A 372 50.83 -2.96 -13.00
CA ASP A 372 51.51 -2.59 -14.24
C ASP A 372 51.91 -1.10 -14.33
N GLY A 373 51.76 -0.35 -13.23
CA GLY A 373 52.39 0.96 -13.05
C GLY A 373 51.54 2.17 -13.44
N VAL A 374 50.29 1.99 -13.87
CA VAL A 374 49.38 3.08 -14.26
C VAL A 374 48.85 3.83 -13.03
N LEU A 375 48.91 5.16 -13.07
CA LEU A 375 48.39 6.03 -12.02
C LEU A 375 46.98 6.52 -12.38
N ILE A 376 46.02 6.38 -11.46
CA ILE A 376 44.61 6.75 -11.65
C ILE A 376 44.21 7.66 -10.49
N ARG A 377 43.62 8.83 -10.79
CA ARG A 377 43.02 9.68 -9.75
C ARG A 377 41.60 9.24 -9.46
N VAL A 378 41.22 9.25 -8.18
CA VAL A 378 39.86 9.01 -7.71
C VAL A 378 39.34 10.26 -7.00
N SER A 379 38.12 10.66 -7.29
CA SER A 379 37.32 11.61 -6.50
C SER A 379 36.08 10.87 -6.03
N ASN A 380 35.86 10.77 -4.72
CA ASN A 380 34.82 9.94 -4.15
C ASN A 380 34.02 10.73 -3.11
N PHE A 381 32.73 10.91 -3.39
CA PHE A 381 31.82 11.67 -2.54
C PHE A 381 30.75 10.74 -1.95
N GLY A 382 30.31 11.01 -0.73
CA GLY A 382 29.14 10.35 -0.17
C GLY A 382 28.54 11.10 1.01
N VAL A 383 27.25 10.88 1.24
CA VAL A 383 26.48 11.44 2.36
C VAL A 383 25.73 10.31 3.05
N GLY A 384 25.65 10.36 4.37
CA GLY A 384 24.75 9.47 5.11
C GLY A 384 24.33 10.03 6.46
N ALA A 385 23.07 9.78 6.81
CA ALA A 385 22.43 10.27 8.03
C ALA A 385 22.02 9.10 8.95
N PRO A 386 21.74 9.35 10.25
CA PRO A 386 21.22 8.34 11.16
C PRO A 386 19.89 7.74 10.64
N PRO A 387 19.58 6.47 10.96
CA PRO A 387 20.38 5.54 11.78
C PRO A 387 21.44 4.77 10.98
N SER A 388 21.42 4.83 9.65
CA SER A 388 22.27 3.99 8.79
C SER A 388 23.70 4.52 8.66
N GLY A 389 23.90 5.83 8.75
CA GLY A 389 25.19 6.49 8.56
C GLY A 389 25.67 6.50 7.11
N LEU A 390 26.90 6.97 6.88
CA LEU A 390 27.53 6.95 5.56
C LEU A 390 27.87 5.51 5.14
N ARG A 391 27.11 4.99 4.16
CA ARG A 391 27.29 3.62 3.62
C ARG A 391 27.57 3.56 2.13
N PHE A 392 27.21 4.61 1.40
CA PHE A 392 27.34 4.65 -0.06
C PHE A 392 28.12 5.88 -0.50
N THR A 393 28.85 5.72 -1.60
CA THR A 393 29.66 6.78 -2.21
C THR A 393 29.56 6.70 -3.74
N THR A 394 29.96 7.74 -4.45
CA THR A 394 29.97 7.82 -5.91
C THR A 394 31.40 8.12 -6.41
N PRO A 395 32.24 7.09 -6.59
CA PRO A 395 33.61 7.29 -7.04
C PRO A 395 33.65 7.68 -8.53
N ARG A 396 34.49 8.64 -8.86
CA ARG A 396 34.81 9.05 -10.22
C ARG A 396 36.30 8.93 -10.46
N PHE A 397 36.67 8.43 -11.63
CA PHE A 397 38.05 8.17 -12.00
C PHE A 397 38.56 9.13 -13.06
N VAL A 398 39.87 9.36 -13.06
CA VAL A 398 40.63 9.91 -14.18
C VAL A 398 41.83 8.99 -14.42
N ALA A 399 41.78 8.23 -15.51
CA ALA A 399 42.83 7.31 -15.95
C ALA A 399 43.49 7.82 -17.25
N PRO A 400 44.81 7.61 -17.47
CA PRO A 400 45.46 7.85 -18.75
C PRO A 400 44.86 7.00 -19.88
N VAL A 401 45.07 7.42 -21.13
CA VAL A 401 44.70 6.63 -22.31
C VAL A 401 45.47 5.30 -22.29
N GLY A 402 44.76 4.19 -22.46
CA GLY A 402 45.34 2.84 -22.42
C GLY A 402 44.42 1.83 -21.73
N LYS A 403 45.01 0.79 -21.13
CA LYS A 403 44.31 -0.37 -20.55
C LYS A 403 43.15 -0.05 -19.58
N TYR A 404 43.20 1.08 -18.88
CA TYR A 404 42.23 1.45 -17.86
C TYR A 404 41.36 2.66 -18.24
N ASP A 405 41.37 3.07 -19.51
CA ASP A 405 40.60 4.21 -20.01
C ASP A 405 39.08 4.04 -19.82
N TRP A 406 38.60 2.80 -19.76
CA TRP A 406 37.21 2.44 -19.51
C TRP A 406 36.66 2.99 -18.17
N LEU A 407 37.54 3.27 -17.20
CA LEU A 407 37.18 3.93 -15.94
C LEU A 407 36.68 5.36 -16.16
N ASN A 408 37.08 6.01 -17.25
CA ASN A 408 36.62 7.35 -17.60
C ASN A 408 35.24 7.36 -18.28
N GLN A 409 34.73 6.19 -18.68
CA GLN A 409 33.58 6.05 -19.58
C GLN A 409 32.34 5.50 -18.87
N SER A 410 32.30 5.49 -17.55
CA SER A 410 31.21 4.86 -16.78
C SER A 410 30.87 5.59 -15.49
N THR A 411 29.66 5.34 -15.01
CA THR A 411 29.21 5.72 -13.67
C THR A 411 29.51 4.60 -12.69
N PHE A 412 29.85 4.95 -11.45
CA PHE A 412 30.18 4.00 -10.40
C PHE A 412 29.47 4.32 -9.09
N VAL A 413 29.22 3.27 -8.31
CA VAL A 413 28.72 3.35 -6.93
C VAL A 413 29.68 2.57 -6.04
N GLY A 414 29.94 3.09 -4.84
CA GLY A 414 30.78 2.44 -3.84
C GLY A 414 30.00 2.11 -2.57
N THR A 415 30.23 0.95 -1.97
CA THR A 415 29.83 0.67 -0.57
C THR A 415 31.01 0.86 0.36
N LEU A 416 30.76 1.49 1.50
CA LEU A 416 31.77 1.87 2.48
C LEU A 416 31.46 1.19 3.81
N ASP A 417 32.40 0.37 4.28
CA ASP A 417 32.42 -0.19 5.63
C ASP A 417 33.61 0.38 6.40
N VAL A 418 33.40 0.61 7.71
CA VAL A 418 34.45 1.09 8.62
C VAL A 418 34.68 0.07 9.73
N ASP A 419 35.92 -0.37 9.89
CA ASP A 419 36.36 -1.23 10.99
C ASP A 419 37.68 -0.71 11.58
N TRP A 420 37.56 0.03 12.67
CA TRP A 420 38.69 0.67 13.36
C TRP A 420 39.70 -0.30 13.98
N ASN A 421 39.40 -1.60 14.03
CA ASN A 421 40.32 -2.61 14.54
C ASN A 421 41.34 -3.09 13.49
N ARG A 422 41.19 -2.67 12.23
CA ARG A 422 42.07 -3.07 11.12
C ARG A 422 43.09 -1.97 10.83
N GLU A 423 44.28 -2.38 10.37
CA GLU A 423 45.32 -1.43 9.92
C GLU A 423 44.82 -0.52 8.78
N SER A 424 43.98 -1.06 7.91
CA SER A 424 43.26 -0.32 6.86
C SER A 424 41.78 -0.30 7.23
N PRO A 425 41.31 0.73 7.97
CA PRO A 425 39.99 0.70 8.60
C PRO A 425 38.85 0.95 7.62
N ILE A 426 39.13 1.52 6.45
CA ILE A 426 38.11 1.80 5.44
C ILE A 426 38.12 0.71 4.39
N ARG A 427 36.99 0.03 4.21
CA ARG A 427 36.79 -0.93 3.14
C ARG A 427 35.77 -0.37 2.14
N LEU A 428 36.23 -0.11 0.93
CA LEU A 428 35.41 0.38 -0.18
C LEU A 428 35.23 -0.72 -1.22
N ARG A 429 33.98 -1.06 -1.59
CA ARG A 429 33.71 -1.93 -2.75
C ARG A 429 33.10 -1.08 -3.85
N VAL A 430 33.71 -1.09 -5.03
CA VAL A 430 33.30 -0.27 -6.17
C VAL A 430 32.59 -1.13 -7.20
N PHE A 431 31.47 -0.62 -7.70
CA PHE A 431 30.63 -1.24 -8.72
C PHE A 431 30.46 -0.28 -9.89
N ARG A 432 30.56 -0.79 -11.11
CA ARG A 432 30.26 -0.08 -12.35
C ARG A 432 28.77 -0.23 -12.63
N VAL A 433 28.11 0.87 -12.95
CA VAL A 433 26.72 0.85 -13.41
C VAL A 433 26.70 0.39 -14.86
N ARG A 434 25.90 -0.63 -15.16
CA ARG A 434 25.70 -1.23 -16.47
C ARG A 434 24.23 -1.25 -16.85
N VAL A 435 23.98 -1.42 -18.13
CA VAL A 435 22.67 -1.86 -18.62
C VAL A 435 22.47 -3.32 -18.24
N GLN A 436 21.32 -3.67 -17.67
CA GLN A 436 20.88 -5.06 -17.60
C GLN A 436 20.53 -5.52 -19.02
N GLU A 437 21.39 -6.34 -19.63
CA GLU A 437 21.01 -7.01 -20.88
C GLU A 437 19.81 -7.93 -20.60
N SER A 438 18.76 -7.82 -21.41
CA SER A 438 17.58 -8.69 -21.29
C SER A 438 18.00 -10.17 -21.40
N PRO A 439 17.49 -11.07 -20.54
CA PRO A 439 17.83 -12.49 -20.57
C PRO A 439 17.43 -13.20 -21.86
#